data_AF-A0A8T4R2T3-F1
#
_entry.id   AF-A0A8T4R2T3-F1
#
_cell.length_a   1.000
_cell.length_b   1.000
_cell.length_c   1.000
_cell.angle_alpha   90.00
_cell.angle_beta   90.00
_cell.angle_gamma   90.00
#
_symmetry.space_group_name_H-M   'P 1'
#
loop_
_entity.id
_entity.type
_entity.pdbx_description
1 polymer ?
#
loop_
_entity_poly.entity_id
_entity_poly.type
_entity_poly.pdbx_seq_one_letter_code
_entity_poly.pdbx_strand_id
1 'polypeptide(L)'
;MRIQKMSNFIKQFSVNVDMNKWFYTGILLVVLSYSPIFFPEEVAGWGFYSRFIFFVLFLAGIIMISEAITLKLSKKSLVREITKSRNNLVSFLAVSVIGGFIVELVVDWLGKLWIYPGWDFSGMLLFSIPCFATYWLVITESCLATKAIFDYLHKGKTYVKTTFNWEKVFFPGLGMLGTLLLVIAATLFIQDYSGQTLRLGEVRDLNYQTSNYVLPFELIMLLFLSTWFILEYFEYREHKTSLIKDIIHHYPTPLISILLGSFVLAIMMESQNLIPKVWLYMNWPLPEITFIGLPVTMFLAWPLHYIGFLSLFRVFNRDESSEIWKGDLIE
;
A
#
# COMPACT_ATOMS: atom_id res chain seq x y z
N MET A 1 -36.71 -8.93 12.56
CA MET A 1 -36.83 -9.10 11.08
C MET A 1 -35.64 -8.56 10.26
N ARG A 2 -34.93 -7.48 10.65
CA ARG A 2 -33.74 -6.97 9.91
C ARG A 2 -32.49 -7.88 9.98
N ILE A 3 -32.29 -8.61 11.08
CA ILE A 3 -31.11 -9.49 11.28
C ILE A 3 -31.17 -10.74 10.38
N GLN A 4 -32.36 -11.26 10.10
CA GLN A 4 -32.55 -12.45 9.24
C GLN A 4 -32.22 -12.17 7.75
N LYS A 5 -32.52 -10.96 7.26
CA LYS A 5 -32.18 -10.54 5.89
C LYS A 5 -30.67 -10.38 5.68
N MET A 6 -29.93 -9.98 6.72
CA MET A 6 -28.47 -9.83 6.64
C MET A 6 -27.75 -11.20 6.69
N SER A 7 -28.28 -12.15 7.49
CA SER A 7 -27.81 -13.54 7.50
C SER A 7 -28.01 -14.26 6.15
N ASN A 8 -29.17 -14.03 5.50
CA ASN A 8 -29.42 -14.58 4.17
C ASN A 8 -28.58 -13.90 3.07
N PHE A 9 -28.25 -12.61 3.20
CA PHE A 9 -27.32 -11.92 2.29
C PHE A 9 -25.89 -12.47 2.41
N ILE A 10 -25.43 -12.77 3.64
CA ILE A 10 -24.11 -13.37 3.90
C ILE A 10 -24.04 -14.84 3.41
N LYS A 11 -25.11 -15.63 3.58
CA LYS A 11 -25.22 -16.97 2.97
C LYS A 11 -25.30 -16.92 1.44
N GLN A 12 -25.88 -15.87 0.87
CA GLN A 12 -25.91 -15.69 -0.59
C GLN A 12 -24.57 -15.20 -1.16
N PHE A 13 -23.66 -14.68 -0.32
CA PHE A 13 -22.24 -14.48 -0.66
C PHE A 13 -21.35 -15.71 -0.38
N SER A 14 -21.90 -16.77 0.22
CA SER A 14 -21.28 -18.11 0.24
C SER A 14 -21.50 -18.88 -1.07
N VAL A 15 -21.86 -18.18 -2.15
CA VAL A 15 -21.75 -18.69 -3.51
C VAL A 15 -20.33 -19.21 -3.68
N ASN A 16 -20.22 -20.46 -4.11
CA ASN A 16 -18.99 -21.05 -4.62
C ASN A 16 -18.39 -20.09 -5.64
N VAL A 17 -17.53 -19.19 -5.17
CA VAL A 17 -16.68 -18.40 -6.04
C VAL A 17 -15.84 -19.42 -6.77
N ASP A 18 -16.16 -19.63 -8.05
CA ASP A 18 -15.34 -20.45 -8.93
C ASP A 18 -13.98 -19.76 -9.02
N MET A 19 -13.02 -20.27 -8.22
CA MET A 19 -11.70 -19.67 -8.07
C MET A 19 -10.99 -19.54 -9.41
N ASN A 20 -11.23 -20.51 -10.31
CA ASN A 20 -10.69 -20.47 -11.67
C ASN A 20 -11.30 -19.29 -12.44
N LYS A 21 -12.62 -19.08 -12.33
CA LYS A 21 -13.29 -17.93 -12.96
C LYS A 21 -12.73 -16.60 -12.46
N TRP A 22 -12.52 -16.42 -11.16
CA TRP A 22 -11.95 -15.18 -10.62
C TRP A 22 -10.54 -14.92 -11.10
N PHE A 23 -9.67 -15.93 -11.05
CA PHE A 23 -8.30 -15.84 -11.53
C PHE A 23 -8.25 -15.44 -13.01
N TYR A 24 -8.98 -16.15 -13.87
CA TYR A 24 -9.00 -15.86 -15.31
C TYR A 24 -9.69 -14.54 -15.65
N THR A 25 -10.73 -14.14 -14.91
CA THR A 25 -11.34 -12.80 -15.06
C THR A 25 -10.34 -11.72 -14.68
N GLY A 26 -9.58 -11.90 -13.60
CA GLY A 26 -8.54 -10.96 -13.21
C GLY A 26 -7.45 -10.83 -14.28
N ILE A 27 -6.99 -11.94 -14.85
CA ILE A 27 -6.05 -11.92 -16.00
C ILE A 27 -6.65 -11.15 -17.17
N LEU A 28 -7.90 -11.44 -17.53
CA LEU A 28 -8.59 -10.74 -18.61
C LEU A 28 -8.67 -9.23 -18.35
N LEU A 29 -8.98 -8.81 -17.12
CA LEU A 29 -9.02 -7.39 -16.74
C LEU A 29 -7.64 -6.73 -16.87
N VAL A 30 -6.56 -7.38 -16.43
CA VAL A 30 -5.18 -6.88 -16.61
C VAL A 30 -4.81 -6.81 -18.09
N VAL A 31 -5.19 -7.80 -18.92
CA VAL A 31 -4.92 -7.73 -20.37
C VAL A 31 -5.70 -6.58 -21.02
N LEU A 32 -6.98 -6.43 -20.66
CA LEU A 32 -7.83 -5.35 -21.18
C LEU A 32 -7.36 -3.97 -20.72
N SER A 33 -6.75 -3.83 -19.54
CA SER A 33 -6.20 -2.56 -19.08
C SER A 33 -5.03 -2.07 -19.93
N TYR A 34 -4.37 -2.94 -20.70
CA TYR A 34 -3.32 -2.56 -21.68
C TYR A 34 -3.87 -2.21 -23.06
N SER A 35 -5.18 -2.38 -23.31
CA SER A 35 -5.77 -2.04 -24.61
C SER A 35 -5.58 -0.58 -25.07
N PRO A 36 -5.41 0.44 -24.18
CA PRO A 36 -5.01 1.79 -24.57
C PRO A 36 -3.81 1.89 -25.50
N ILE A 37 -2.85 0.96 -25.43
CA ILE A 37 -1.67 0.94 -26.31
C ILE A 37 -2.05 0.89 -27.79
N PHE A 38 -3.20 0.28 -28.13
CA PHE A 38 -3.63 0.09 -29.51
C PHE A 38 -4.48 1.25 -30.06
N PHE A 39 -4.80 2.25 -29.24
CA PHE A 39 -5.61 3.39 -29.65
C PHE A 39 -4.72 4.63 -29.83
N PRO A 40 -4.69 5.26 -31.02
CA PRO A 40 -3.93 6.49 -31.24
C PRO A 40 -4.41 7.60 -30.29
N GLU A 41 -3.48 8.34 -29.68
CA GLU A 41 -3.81 9.43 -28.74
C GLU A 41 -4.77 10.46 -29.36
N GLU A 42 -4.62 10.68 -30.67
CA GLU A 42 -5.38 11.64 -31.49
C GLU A 42 -6.79 11.15 -31.87
N VAL A 43 -6.97 9.84 -32.08
CA VAL A 43 -8.24 9.23 -32.50
C VAL A 43 -9.16 8.99 -31.32
N ALA A 44 -8.58 8.89 -30.12
CA ALA A 44 -9.33 8.57 -28.93
C ALA A 44 -10.26 9.75 -28.56
N GLY A 45 -9.78 10.98 -28.37
CA GLY A 45 -10.58 12.00 -27.66
C GLY A 45 -10.94 11.53 -26.23
N TRP A 46 -10.22 10.53 -25.73
CA TRP A 46 -10.42 9.90 -24.44
C TRP A 46 -9.84 10.85 -23.39
N GLY A 47 -10.73 11.66 -22.82
CA GLY A 47 -10.40 12.51 -21.68
C GLY A 47 -9.83 11.68 -20.52
N PHE A 48 -9.13 12.34 -19.60
CA PHE A 48 -8.45 11.73 -18.45
C PHE A 48 -9.25 10.58 -17.78
N TYR A 49 -10.54 10.80 -17.51
CA TYR A 49 -11.43 9.82 -16.89
C TYR A 49 -11.57 8.49 -17.64
N SER A 50 -11.53 8.53 -18.98
CA SER A 50 -11.59 7.32 -19.81
C SER A 50 -10.25 6.58 -19.87
N ARG A 51 -9.12 7.23 -19.56
CA ARG A 51 -7.84 6.55 -19.32
C ARG A 51 -7.79 5.93 -17.93
N PHE A 52 -8.36 6.63 -16.95
CA PHE A 52 -8.47 6.17 -15.57
C PHE A 52 -9.29 4.87 -15.44
N ILE A 53 -10.30 4.64 -16.29
CA ILE A 53 -11.07 3.38 -16.24
C ILE A 53 -10.18 2.14 -16.46
N PHE A 54 -9.18 2.22 -17.34
CA PHE A 54 -8.25 1.11 -17.56
C PHE A 54 -7.35 0.87 -16.36
N PHE A 55 -6.94 1.96 -15.69
CA PHE A 55 -6.24 1.85 -14.42
C PHE A 55 -7.11 1.14 -13.37
N VAL A 56 -8.40 1.46 -13.28
CA VAL A 56 -9.34 0.75 -12.39
C VAL A 56 -9.47 -0.74 -12.77
N LEU A 57 -9.55 -1.07 -14.06
CA LEU A 57 -9.57 -2.46 -14.54
C LEU A 57 -8.28 -3.20 -14.13
N PHE A 58 -7.13 -2.54 -14.24
CA PHE A 58 -5.85 -3.08 -13.79
C PHE A 58 -5.88 -3.41 -12.30
N LEU A 59 -6.23 -2.44 -11.44
CA LEU A 59 -6.28 -2.63 -10.00
C LEU A 59 -7.24 -3.77 -9.61
N ALA A 60 -8.44 -3.78 -10.20
CA ALA A 60 -9.42 -4.85 -10.00
C ALA A 60 -8.87 -6.21 -10.43
N GLY A 61 -8.17 -6.26 -11.56
CA GLY A 61 -7.51 -7.46 -12.06
C GLY A 61 -6.47 -8.02 -11.08
N ILE A 62 -5.58 -7.15 -10.54
CA ILE A 62 -4.57 -7.56 -9.55
C ILE A 62 -5.23 -8.07 -8.26
N ILE A 63 -6.27 -7.40 -7.76
CA ILE A 63 -7.03 -7.85 -6.58
C ILE A 63 -7.60 -9.24 -6.83
N MET A 64 -8.28 -9.45 -7.97
CA MET A 64 -8.92 -10.74 -8.28
C MET A 64 -7.92 -11.89 -8.45
N ILE A 65 -6.79 -11.64 -9.12
CA ILE A 65 -5.72 -12.63 -9.29
C ILE A 65 -5.16 -13.01 -7.91
N SER A 66 -4.81 -12.01 -7.12
CA SER A 66 -4.16 -12.18 -5.82
C SER A 66 -5.08 -12.89 -4.82
N GLU A 67 -6.35 -12.47 -4.73
CA GLU A 67 -7.36 -13.09 -3.89
C GLU A 67 -7.61 -14.55 -4.30
N ALA A 68 -7.65 -14.85 -5.60
CA ALA A 68 -7.81 -16.22 -6.09
C ALA A 68 -6.60 -17.12 -5.73
N ILE A 69 -5.38 -16.60 -5.82
CA ILE A 69 -4.16 -17.30 -5.38
C ILE A 69 -4.23 -17.57 -3.87
N THR A 70 -4.52 -16.55 -3.07
CA THR A 70 -4.61 -16.64 -1.60
C THR A 70 -5.69 -17.64 -1.18
N LEU A 71 -6.88 -17.58 -1.79
CA LEU A 71 -7.96 -18.54 -1.56
C LEU A 71 -7.55 -19.98 -1.89
N LYS A 72 -6.89 -20.19 -3.03
CA LYS A 72 -6.48 -21.52 -3.49
C LYS A 72 -5.42 -22.15 -2.59
N LEU A 73 -4.43 -21.37 -2.17
CA LEU A 73 -3.27 -21.88 -1.42
C LEU A 73 -3.46 -21.84 0.10
N SER A 74 -4.08 -20.78 0.61
CA SER A 74 -4.23 -20.54 2.06
C SER A 74 -5.66 -20.77 2.59
N LYS A 75 -6.65 -20.96 1.71
CA LYS A 75 -8.10 -21.09 2.04
C LYS A 75 -8.66 -19.89 2.80
N LYS A 76 -8.11 -18.71 2.54
CA LYS A 76 -8.47 -17.46 3.21
C LYS A 76 -8.67 -16.36 2.20
N SER A 77 -9.42 -15.34 2.60
CA SER A 77 -9.84 -14.25 1.74
C SER A 77 -9.96 -12.99 2.57
N LEU A 78 -9.14 -11.99 2.22
CA LEU A 78 -9.14 -10.71 2.91
C LEU A 78 -10.41 -9.94 2.55
N VAL A 79 -10.85 -9.98 1.30
CA VAL A 79 -12.10 -9.35 0.86
C VAL A 79 -13.30 -9.88 1.64
N ARG A 80 -13.37 -11.20 1.89
CA ARG A 80 -14.45 -11.78 2.72
C ARG A 80 -14.36 -11.32 4.16
N GLU A 81 -13.17 -11.22 4.74
CA GLU A 81 -13.04 -10.77 6.14
C GLU A 81 -13.37 -9.28 6.30
N ILE A 82 -12.98 -8.43 5.35
CA ILE A 82 -13.36 -7.01 5.30
C ILE A 82 -14.88 -6.86 5.16
N THR A 83 -15.51 -7.65 4.30
CA THR A 83 -16.96 -7.54 3.99
C THR A 83 -17.86 -8.31 4.94
N LYS A 84 -17.29 -9.09 5.86
CA LYS A 84 -18.01 -9.91 6.85
C LYS A 84 -18.92 -9.09 7.78
N SER A 85 -18.49 -7.89 8.13
CA SER A 85 -19.22 -7.00 9.02
C SER A 85 -19.09 -5.54 8.58
N ARG A 86 -20.09 -4.71 8.91
CA ARG A 86 -20.04 -3.27 8.64
C ARG A 86 -18.86 -2.61 9.37
N ASN A 87 -18.52 -3.08 10.57
CA ASN A 87 -17.44 -2.51 11.35
C ASN A 87 -16.09 -2.77 10.69
N ASN A 88 -15.89 -3.99 10.16
CA ASN A 88 -14.67 -4.39 9.44
C ASN A 88 -14.49 -3.51 8.19
N LEU A 89 -15.57 -3.33 7.42
CA LEU A 89 -15.55 -2.46 6.23
C LEU A 89 -15.24 -1.01 6.58
N VAL A 90 -15.90 -0.45 7.60
CA VAL A 90 -15.66 0.94 8.04
C VAL A 90 -14.22 1.11 8.55
N SER A 91 -13.71 0.14 9.30
CA SER A 91 -12.33 0.15 9.81
C SER A 91 -11.31 0.11 8.66
N PHE A 92 -11.50 -0.80 7.70
CA PHE A 92 -10.67 -0.87 6.49
C PHE A 92 -10.68 0.45 5.71
N LEU A 93 -11.87 1.02 5.45
CA LEU A 93 -11.99 2.28 4.75
C LEU A 93 -11.33 3.44 5.52
N ALA A 94 -11.54 3.52 6.84
CA ALA A 94 -10.95 4.56 7.67
C ALA A 94 -9.42 4.50 7.63
N VAL A 95 -8.84 3.30 7.79
CA VAL A 95 -7.38 3.12 7.74
C VAL A 95 -6.82 3.43 6.35
N SER A 96 -7.48 2.96 5.29
CA SER A 96 -7.06 3.22 3.92
C SER A 96 -7.07 4.73 3.62
N VAL A 97 -8.11 5.44 4.06
CA VAL A 97 -8.23 6.88 3.87
C VAL A 97 -7.18 7.64 4.69
N ILE A 98 -7.00 7.32 5.97
CA ILE A 98 -6.00 7.97 6.83
C ILE A 98 -4.60 7.73 6.26
N GLY A 99 -4.26 6.49 5.92
CA GLY A 99 -2.97 6.15 5.36
C GLY A 99 -2.74 6.81 3.99
N GLY A 100 -3.76 6.83 3.13
CA GLY A 100 -3.72 7.54 1.85
C GLY A 100 -3.46 9.04 2.02
N PHE A 101 -4.15 9.70 2.96
CA PHE A 101 -3.89 11.11 3.26
C PHE A 101 -2.49 11.35 3.82
N ILE A 102 -1.96 10.46 4.67
CA ILE A 102 -0.58 10.56 5.16
C ILE A 102 0.40 10.47 4.00
N VAL A 103 0.16 9.57 3.04
CA VAL A 103 1.03 9.38 1.88
C VAL A 103 0.96 10.59 0.96
N GLU A 104 -0.22 11.09 0.63
CA GLU A 104 -0.33 12.32 -0.17
C GLU A 104 0.31 13.51 0.56
N LEU A 105 0.10 13.63 1.87
CA LEU A 105 0.74 14.69 2.65
C LEU A 105 2.26 14.59 2.61
N VAL A 106 2.84 13.40 2.80
CA VAL A 106 4.29 13.23 2.89
C VAL A 106 4.95 13.20 1.52
N VAL A 107 4.37 12.49 0.55
CA VAL A 107 5.01 12.17 -0.72
C VAL A 107 4.67 13.20 -1.79
N ASP A 108 3.41 13.61 -1.94
CA ASP A 108 2.99 14.65 -2.90
C ASP A 108 3.20 16.07 -2.34
N TRP A 109 2.77 16.33 -1.10
CA TRP A 109 2.82 17.68 -0.53
C TRP A 109 4.16 18.05 0.06
N LEU A 110 4.70 17.25 0.98
CA LEU A 110 5.98 17.50 1.62
C LEU A 110 7.17 17.07 0.75
N GLY A 111 6.98 16.05 -0.08
CA GLY A 111 8.06 15.49 -0.88
C GLY A 111 8.09 15.94 -2.32
N LYS A 112 6.94 16.37 -2.87
CA LYS A 112 6.79 16.70 -4.28
C LYS A 112 7.37 15.59 -5.18
N LEU A 113 7.22 14.34 -4.74
CA LEU A 113 7.81 13.15 -5.36
C LEU A 113 6.99 12.65 -6.55
N TRP A 114 5.71 13.00 -6.62
CA TRP A 114 4.90 12.84 -7.81
C TRP A 114 3.91 13.99 -7.94
N ILE A 115 3.28 14.11 -9.12
CA ILE A 115 2.16 15.01 -9.39
C ILE A 115 1.08 14.30 -10.20
N TYR A 116 -0.13 14.83 -10.16
CA TYR A 116 -1.32 14.30 -10.81
C TYR A 116 -1.82 15.24 -11.91
N PRO A 117 -1.25 15.21 -13.13
CA PRO A 117 -1.46 16.26 -14.14
C PRO A 117 -2.91 16.36 -14.65
N GLY A 118 -3.67 15.27 -14.60
CA GLY A 118 -5.05 15.21 -15.11
C GLY A 118 -6.14 15.41 -14.06
N TRP A 119 -5.77 15.63 -12.80
CA TRP A 119 -6.71 15.72 -11.69
C TRP A 119 -6.92 17.17 -11.26
N ASP A 120 -8.17 17.62 -11.25
CA ASP A 120 -8.54 18.81 -10.50
C ASP A 120 -8.80 18.45 -9.03
N PHE A 121 -8.99 19.47 -8.20
CA PHE A 121 -9.16 19.31 -6.75
C PHE A 121 -10.45 18.53 -6.44
N SER A 122 -11.50 18.79 -7.22
CA SER A 122 -12.78 18.10 -7.12
C SER A 122 -12.64 16.62 -7.46
N GLY A 123 -11.91 16.28 -8.52
CA GLY A 123 -11.58 14.91 -8.90
C GLY A 123 -10.77 14.21 -7.82
N MET A 124 -9.71 14.84 -7.30
CA MET A 124 -8.93 14.28 -6.18
C MET A 124 -9.84 13.97 -4.98
N LEU A 125 -10.71 14.91 -4.60
CA LEU A 125 -11.60 14.72 -3.46
C LEU A 125 -12.62 13.59 -3.70
N LEU A 126 -13.27 13.58 -4.87
CA LEU A 126 -14.30 12.60 -5.22
C LEU A 126 -13.75 11.17 -5.26
N PHE A 127 -12.54 11.01 -5.79
CA PHE A 127 -11.94 9.70 -6.01
C PHE A 127 -10.95 9.28 -4.92
N SER A 128 -10.58 10.15 -3.99
CA SER A 128 -9.65 9.85 -2.88
C SER A 128 -10.00 8.56 -2.13
N ILE A 129 -11.21 8.47 -1.58
CA ILE A 129 -11.64 7.30 -0.79
C ILE A 129 -11.58 6.00 -1.59
N PRO A 130 -12.27 5.87 -2.75
CA PRO A 130 -12.22 4.62 -3.51
C PRO A 130 -10.81 4.32 -4.06
N CYS A 131 -10.03 5.33 -4.44
CA CYS A 131 -8.65 5.13 -4.90
C CYS A 131 -7.76 4.60 -3.78
N PHE A 132 -7.77 5.24 -2.60
CA PHE A 132 -6.95 4.80 -1.47
C PHE A 132 -7.35 3.40 -1.00
N ALA A 133 -8.65 3.13 -0.87
CA ALA A 133 -9.13 1.80 -0.50
C ALA A 133 -8.70 0.73 -1.51
N THR A 134 -8.83 1.00 -2.81
CA THR A 134 -8.45 0.04 -3.86
C THR A 134 -6.94 -0.15 -3.91
N TYR A 135 -6.17 0.94 -3.83
CA TYR A 135 -4.71 0.91 -3.81
C TYR A 135 -4.18 0.10 -2.61
N TRP A 136 -4.75 0.33 -1.42
CA TRP A 136 -4.42 -0.42 -0.22
C TRP A 136 -4.72 -1.92 -0.36
N LEU A 137 -5.87 -2.23 -0.96
CA LEU A 137 -6.27 -3.61 -1.20
C LEU A 137 -5.31 -4.30 -2.18
N VAL A 138 -4.89 -3.61 -3.25
CA VAL A 138 -3.90 -4.13 -4.22
C VAL A 138 -2.56 -4.43 -3.54
N ILE A 139 -2.05 -3.53 -2.69
CA ILE A 139 -0.82 -3.76 -1.91
C ILE A 139 -0.97 -4.97 -0.99
N THR A 140 -2.07 -5.02 -0.24
CA THR A 140 -2.27 -6.08 0.76
C THR A 140 -2.48 -7.44 0.10
N GLU A 141 -3.33 -7.50 -0.92
CA GLU A 141 -3.63 -8.74 -1.66
C GLU A 141 -2.40 -9.28 -2.38
N SER A 142 -1.63 -8.43 -3.06
CA SER A 142 -0.39 -8.87 -3.73
C SER A 142 0.65 -9.40 -2.73
N CYS A 143 0.77 -8.78 -1.55
CA CYS A 143 1.60 -9.29 -0.47
C CYS A 143 1.11 -10.66 0.03
N LEU A 144 -0.19 -10.80 0.28
CA LEU A 144 -0.80 -12.05 0.75
C LEU A 144 -0.68 -13.17 -0.27
N ALA A 145 -0.85 -12.88 -1.56
CA ALA A 145 -0.69 -13.86 -2.64
C ALA A 145 0.74 -14.36 -2.73
N THR A 146 1.72 -13.44 -2.67
CA THR A 146 3.15 -13.78 -2.65
C THR A 146 3.47 -14.64 -1.43
N LYS A 147 2.99 -14.23 -0.25
CA LYS A 147 3.15 -14.98 0.99
C LYS A 147 2.55 -16.38 0.90
N ALA A 148 1.34 -16.52 0.37
CA ALA A 148 0.66 -17.80 0.20
C ALA A 148 1.44 -18.74 -0.73
N ILE A 149 2.06 -18.22 -1.79
CA ILE A 149 2.95 -18.98 -2.67
C ILE A 149 4.18 -19.45 -1.88
N PHE A 150 4.85 -18.55 -1.13
CA PHE A 150 6.04 -18.92 -0.36
C PHE A 150 5.75 -19.94 0.74
N ASP A 151 4.69 -19.73 1.53
CA ASP A 151 4.24 -20.66 2.57
C ASP A 151 3.87 -22.03 1.98
N TYR A 152 3.30 -22.07 0.77
CA TYR A 152 2.99 -23.33 0.08
C TYR A 152 4.25 -24.07 -0.38
N LEU A 153 5.25 -23.35 -0.90
CA LEU A 153 6.52 -23.92 -1.38
C LEU A 153 7.41 -24.39 -0.22
N HIS A 154 7.48 -23.62 0.86
CA HIS A 154 8.30 -23.92 2.04
C HIS A 154 7.45 -24.61 3.11
N LYS A 155 6.98 -25.83 2.83
CA LYS A 155 6.16 -26.63 3.77
C LYS A 155 6.83 -26.74 5.14
N GLY A 156 6.39 -25.90 6.06
CA GLY A 156 6.91 -25.81 7.43
C GLY A 156 6.45 -24.49 8.01
N LYS A 157 5.53 -24.55 8.98
CA LYS A 157 5.06 -23.33 9.63
C LYS A 157 6.06 -22.94 10.70
N THR A 158 6.95 -22.02 10.37
CA THR A 158 7.73 -21.27 11.36
C THR A 158 6.76 -20.32 12.06
N TYR A 159 6.51 -20.60 13.34
CA TYR A 159 5.67 -19.79 14.21
C TYR A 159 6.56 -19.08 15.22
N VAL A 160 6.19 -17.86 15.59
CA VAL A 160 6.86 -17.12 16.67
C VAL A 160 6.35 -17.64 18.01
N LYS A 161 6.87 -18.80 18.44
CA LYS A 161 6.33 -19.54 19.61
C LYS A 161 6.62 -18.92 20.97
N THR A 162 7.68 -18.12 21.10
CA THR A 162 8.12 -17.64 22.41
C THR A 162 8.52 -16.19 22.31
N THR A 163 8.08 -15.36 23.25
CA THR A 163 8.59 -13.99 23.35
C THR A 163 9.91 -13.99 24.12
N PHE A 164 10.93 -13.28 23.61
CA PHE A 164 12.16 -13.11 24.36
C PHE A 164 11.97 -12.04 25.45
N ASN A 165 12.56 -12.24 26.64
CA ASN A 165 12.40 -11.29 27.74
C ASN A 165 12.89 -9.87 27.42
N TRP A 166 13.87 -9.72 26.53
CA TRP A 166 14.41 -8.42 26.11
C TRP A 166 13.44 -7.63 25.22
N GLU A 167 12.47 -8.29 24.56
CA GLU A 167 11.44 -7.63 23.73
C GLU A 167 10.63 -6.61 24.54
N LYS A 168 10.44 -6.88 25.85
CA LYS A 168 9.75 -6.00 26.80
C LYS A 168 10.40 -4.63 26.97
N VAL A 169 11.70 -4.52 26.67
CA VAL A 169 12.44 -3.26 26.72
C VAL A 169 12.66 -2.72 25.31
N PHE A 170 12.97 -3.61 24.36
CA PHE A 170 13.30 -3.21 23.00
C PHE A 170 12.15 -2.53 22.26
N PHE A 171 10.96 -3.12 22.22
CA PHE A 171 9.84 -2.51 21.47
C PHE A 171 9.37 -1.18 22.09
N PRO A 172 9.24 -1.03 23.42
CA PRO A 172 9.00 0.29 24.01
C PRO A 172 10.13 1.29 23.73
N GLY A 173 11.40 0.86 23.80
CA GLY A 173 12.54 1.70 23.42
C GLY A 173 12.50 2.13 21.96
N LEU A 174 12.08 1.24 21.05
CA LEU A 174 11.88 1.51 19.64
C LEU A 174 10.76 2.53 19.43
N GLY A 175 9.64 2.40 20.14
CA GLY A 175 8.55 3.39 20.11
C GLY A 175 8.96 4.76 20.65
N MET A 176 9.75 4.81 21.72
CA MET A 176 10.32 6.07 22.25
C MET A 176 11.28 6.71 21.24
N LEU A 177 12.18 5.93 20.66
CA LEU A 177 13.10 6.38 19.61
C LEU A 177 12.31 6.91 18.41
N GLY A 178 11.32 6.16 17.92
CA GLY A 178 10.45 6.58 16.82
C GLY A 178 9.74 7.90 17.13
N THR A 179 9.22 8.07 18.34
CA THR A 179 8.58 9.33 18.76
C THR A 179 9.57 10.50 18.76
N LEU A 180 10.79 10.30 19.29
CA LEU A 180 11.83 11.33 19.29
C LEU A 180 12.24 11.71 17.85
N LEU A 181 12.46 10.72 16.99
CA LEU A 181 12.80 10.94 15.58
C LEU A 181 11.67 11.66 14.83
N LEU A 182 10.41 11.36 15.12
CA LEU A 182 9.26 12.03 14.53
C LEU A 182 9.23 13.52 14.90
N VAL A 183 9.48 13.85 16.17
CA VAL A 183 9.55 15.25 16.63
C VAL A 183 10.71 16.00 15.95
N ILE A 184 11.88 15.36 15.85
CA ILE A 184 13.05 15.91 15.15
C ILE A 184 12.72 16.13 13.67
N ALA A 185 12.20 15.11 12.98
CA ALA A 185 11.85 15.19 11.56
C ALA A 185 10.81 16.29 11.30
N ALA A 186 9.75 16.37 12.11
CA ALA A 186 8.75 17.42 12.00
C ALA A 186 9.35 18.82 12.21
N THR A 187 10.24 18.99 13.19
CA THR A 187 10.92 20.27 13.44
C THR A 187 11.81 20.67 12.27
N LEU A 188 12.59 19.74 11.72
CA LEU A 188 13.45 19.98 10.57
C LEU A 188 12.65 20.28 9.31
N PHE A 189 11.53 19.58 9.07
CA PHE A 189 10.60 19.91 7.99
C PHE A 189 10.04 21.31 8.14
N ILE A 190 9.61 21.72 9.33
CA ILE A 190 9.10 23.08 9.57
C ILE A 190 10.17 24.13 9.27
N GLN A 191 11.41 23.89 9.71
CA GLN A 191 12.54 24.80 9.46
C GLN A 191 12.85 24.89 7.96
N ASP A 192 12.96 23.75 7.28
CA ASP A 192 13.23 23.69 5.85
C ASP A 192 12.13 24.39 5.04
N TYR A 193 10.85 24.05 5.30
CA TYR A 193 9.72 24.70 4.63
C TYR A 193 9.61 26.20 4.91
N SER A 194 10.01 26.67 6.10
CA SER A 194 10.03 28.10 6.39
C SER A 194 11.07 28.88 5.57
N GLY A 195 12.12 28.19 5.12
CA GLY A 195 13.19 28.75 4.29
C GLY A 195 12.95 28.63 2.79
N GLN A 196 11.97 27.84 2.36
CA GLN A 196 11.70 27.59 0.94
C GLN A 196 10.67 28.56 0.35
N THR A 197 10.85 28.88 -0.94
CA THR A 197 9.98 29.80 -1.68
C THR A 197 8.62 29.20 -2.04
N LEU A 198 8.52 27.87 -2.11
CA LEU A 198 7.28 27.15 -2.41
C LEU A 198 6.41 27.06 -1.15
N ARG A 199 5.26 27.75 -1.18
CA ARG A 199 4.32 27.76 -0.06
C ARG A 199 3.55 26.43 0.02
N LEU A 200 3.25 26.01 1.25
CA LEU A 200 2.31 24.91 1.53
C LEU A 200 0.99 25.14 0.78
N GLY A 201 0.59 24.20 -0.08
CA GLY A 201 -0.70 24.22 -0.77
C GLY A 201 -0.72 24.82 -2.18
N GLU A 202 0.42 25.17 -2.78
CA GLU A 202 0.48 25.47 -4.22
C GLU A 202 0.45 24.16 -5.03
N VAL A 203 -0.77 23.64 -5.22
CA VAL A 203 -1.04 22.29 -5.76
C VAL A 203 -0.88 22.19 -7.29
N ARG A 204 -0.72 23.30 -8.04
CA ARG A 204 -1.03 23.27 -9.48
C ARG A 204 0.03 23.70 -10.49
N ASP A 205 1.12 24.37 -10.12
CA ASP A 205 2.06 24.92 -11.13
C ASP A 205 3.53 24.55 -10.88
N LEU A 206 3.80 23.26 -10.64
CA LEU A 206 5.18 22.74 -10.70
C LEU A 206 5.79 22.80 -12.11
N ASN A 207 4.98 23.02 -13.15
CA ASN A 207 5.47 23.37 -14.48
C ASN A 207 6.22 24.72 -14.50
N TYR A 208 6.08 25.57 -13.47
CA TYR A 208 6.66 26.91 -13.43
C TYR A 208 7.70 27.16 -12.32
N GLN A 209 7.89 26.25 -11.36
CA GLN A 209 8.66 26.57 -10.13
C GLN A 209 9.66 25.49 -9.64
N THR A 210 10.05 24.53 -10.46
CA THR A 210 10.82 23.34 -10.02
C THR A 210 12.33 23.43 -10.10
N SER A 211 12.94 24.44 -10.71
CA SER A 211 14.40 24.41 -10.91
C SER A 211 15.22 24.49 -9.61
N ASN A 212 14.63 24.99 -8.52
CA ASN A 212 15.35 25.28 -7.26
C ASN A 212 14.78 24.59 -6.02
N TYR A 213 13.76 23.73 -6.14
CA TYR A 213 13.28 22.95 -4.99
C TYR A 213 14.25 21.79 -4.74
N VAL A 214 14.89 21.80 -3.57
CA VAL A 214 15.75 20.70 -3.13
C VAL A 214 14.96 19.88 -2.13
N LEU A 215 14.60 18.67 -2.53
CA LEU A 215 13.90 17.73 -1.66
C LEU A 215 14.85 17.23 -0.57
N PRO A 216 14.55 17.43 0.74
CA PRO A 216 15.27 16.76 1.81
C PRO A 216 14.79 15.31 1.95
N PHE A 217 15.17 14.44 1.00
CA PHE A 217 14.71 13.04 0.96
C PHE A 217 15.08 12.27 2.24
N GLU A 218 16.18 12.63 2.88
CA GLU A 218 16.60 12.09 4.17
C GLU A 218 15.56 12.35 5.28
N LEU A 219 14.88 13.50 5.25
CA LEU A 219 13.80 13.80 6.19
C LEU A 219 12.56 12.96 5.93
N ILE A 220 12.23 12.65 4.67
CA ILE A 220 11.15 11.70 4.33
C ILE A 220 11.49 10.32 4.88
N MET A 221 12.72 9.85 4.66
CA MET A 221 13.18 8.58 5.20
C MET A 221 13.14 8.56 6.73
N LEU A 222 13.51 9.66 7.38
CA LEU A 222 13.43 9.81 8.83
C LEU A 222 11.97 9.76 9.33
N LEU A 223 11.04 10.44 8.66
CA LEU A 223 9.60 10.35 8.95
C LEU A 223 9.09 8.91 8.81
N PHE A 224 9.43 8.24 7.71
CA PHE A 224 9.05 6.85 7.49
C PHE A 224 9.55 5.94 8.61
N LEU A 225 10.86 5.97 8.92
CA LEU A 225 11.46 5.13 9.97
C LEU A 225 10.84 5.44 11.34
N SER A 226 10.62 6.72 11.64
CA SER A 226 10.01 7.14 12.91
C SER A 226 8.60 6.58 13.07
N THR A 227 7.78 6.64 12.01
CA THR A 227 6.41 6.12 12.02
C THR A 227 6.41 4.61 12.06
N TRP A 228 7.27 3.94 11.30
CA TRP A 228 7.39 2.48 11.33
C TRP A 228 7.76 1.97 12.73
N PHE A 229 8.74 2.60 13.40
CA PHE A 229 9.13 2.23 14.77
C PHE A 229 8.00 2.41 15.79
N ILE A 230 7.20 3.46 15.64
CA ILE A 230 6.00 3.68 16.46
C ILE A 230 4.97 2.56 16.19
N LEU A 231 4.75 2.19 14.93
CA LEU A 231 3.82 1.12 14.56
C LEU A 231 4.29 -0.25 15.10
N GLU A 232 5.57 -0.57 14.99
CA GLU A 232 6.19 -1.79 15.56
C GLU A 232 5.94 -1.88 17.08
N TYR A 233 6.07 -0.76 17.79
CA TYR A 233 5.72 -0.69 19.21
C TYR A 233 4.22 -0.95 19.46
N PHE A 234 3.33 -0.36 18.66
CA PHE A 234 1.89 -0.58 18.82
C PHE A 234 1.47 -2.02 18.47
N GLU A 235 2.04 -2.64 17.44
CA GLU A 235 1.82 -4.06 17.14
C GLU A 235 2.24 -4.92 18.34
N TYR A 236 3.44 -4.68 18.89
CA TYR A 236 3.92 -5.37 20.08
C TYR A 236 3.00 -5.17 21.30
N ARG A 237 2.57 -3.94 21.57
CA ARG A 237 1.66 -3.59 22.69
C ARG A 237 0.31 -4.29 22.58
N GLU A 238 -0.18 -4.46 21.36
CA GLU A 238 -1.42 -5.18 21.06
C GLU A 238 -1.25 -6.71 21.03
N HIS A 239 -0.08 -7.22 21.45
CA HIS A 239 0.27 -8.64 21.44
C HIS A 239 0.22 -9.28 20.05
N LYS A 240 0.50 -8.49 19.00
CA LYS A 240 0.65 -8.96 17.62
C LYS A 240 2.12 -9.19 17.32
N THR A 241 2.46 -10.06 16.37
CA THR A 241 3.81 -9.99 15.80
C THR A 241 3.94 -8.74 14.95
N SER A 242 5.16 -8.30 14.76
CA SER A 242 5.51 -7.18 13.91
C SER A 242 6.57 -7.65 12.91
N LEU A 243 6.87 -6.85 11.88
CA LEU A 243 7.82 -7.29 10.87
C LEU A 243 9.21 -7.51 11.47
N ILE A 244 9.67 -6.61 12.34
CA ILE A 244 10.97 -6.78 13.04
C ILE A 244 10.94 -8.03 13.92
N LYS A 245 9.84 -8.27 14.63
CA LYS A 245 9.69 -9.47 15.47
C LYS A 245 9.79 -10.75 14.64
N ASP A 246 9.08 -10.82 13.52
CA ASP A 246 9.11 -11.99 12.64
C ASP A 246 10.52 -12.27 12.11
N ILE A 247 11.26 -11.22 11.74
CA ILE A 247 12.67 -11.35 11.30
C ILE A 247 13.56 -11.89 12.42
N ILE A 248 13.46 -11.31 13.63
CA ILE A 248 14.22 -11.74 14.82
C ILE A 248 13.97 -13.21 15.14
N HIS A 249 12.72 -13.66 14.99
CA HIS A 249 12.29 -15.04 15.25
C HIS A 249 12.48 -15.98 14.06
N HIS A 250 13.32 -15.61 13.09
CA HIS A 250 13.65 -16.42 11.92
C HIS A 250 12.45 -16.82 11.06
N TYR A 251 11.43 -15.95 11.00
CA TYR A 251 10.33 -16.05 10.04
C TYR A 251 10.48 -14.98 8.94
N PRO A 252 11.31 -15.21 7.90
CA PRO A 252 11.58 -14.22 6.88
C PRO A 252 10.47 -14.11 5.81
N THR A 253 9.48 -14.99 5.81
CA THR A 253 8.45 -15.04 4.76
C THR A 253 7.73 -13.70 4.56
N PRO A 254 7.29 -12.99 5.62
CA PRO A 254 6.79 -11.61 5.52
C PRO A 254 7.68 -10.68 4.72
N LEU A 255 8.96 -10.59 5.07
CA LEU A 255 9.93 -9.71 4.42
C LEU A 255 10.12 -10.08 2.94
N ILE A 256 10.29 -11.37 2.65
CA ILE A 256 10.43 -11.86 1.27
C ILE A 256 9.19 -11.52 0.44
N SER A 257 8.00 -11.66 1.05
CA SER A 257 6.72 -11.38 0.39
C SER A 257 6.53 -9.90 0.12
N ILE A 258 6.96 -9.03 1.04
CA ILE A 258 7.02 -7.59 0.83
C ILE A 258 7.96 -7.25 -0.32
N LEU A 259 9.19 -7.75 -0.30
CA LEU A 259 10.20 -7.41 -1.31
C LEU A 259 9.76 -7.86 -2.71
N LEU A 260 9.29 -9.09 -2.87
CA LEU A 260 8.88 -9.61 -4.16
C LEU A 260 7.52 -9.07 -4.61
N GLY A 261 6.54 -9.01 -3.70
CA GLY A 261 5.22 -8.46 -3.98
C GLY A 261 5.30 -7.00 -4.42
N SER A 262 6.06 -6.18 -3.68
CA SER A 262 6.27 -4.77 -4.01
C SER A 262 7.04 -4.57 -5.30
N PHE A 263 8.08 -5.36 -5.57
CA PHE A 263 8.85 -5.25 -6.82
C PHE A 263 8.01 -5.60 -8.05
N VAL A 264 7.27 -6.72 -8.00
CA VAL A 264 6.39 -7.13 -9.11
C VAL A 264 5.28 -6.11 -9.30
N LEU A 265 4.61 -5.70 -8.22
CA LEU A 265 3.54 -4.71 -8.30
C LEU A 265 4.06 -3.37 -8.83
N ALA A 266 5.24 -2.91 -8.40
CA ALA A 266 5.86 -1.68 -8.89
C ALA A 266 6.04 -1.72 -10.41
N ILE A 267 6.65 -2.79 -10.94
CA ILE A 267 6.82 -2.93 -12.39
C ILE A 267 5.47 -2.90 -13.11
N MET A 268 4.48 -3.64 -12.62
CA MET A 268 3.17 -3.71 -13.26
C MET A 268 2.40 -2.38 -13.18
N MET A 269 2.45 -1.71 -12.02
CA MET A 269 1.79 -0.43 -11.79
C MET A 269 2.41 0.66 -12.66
N GLU A 270 3.73 0.72 -12.71
CA GLU A 270 4.44 1.73 -13.49
C GLU A 270 4.33 1.50 -14.99
N SER A 271 4.46 0.26 -15.45
CA SER A 271 4.23 -0.05 -16.87
C SER A 271 2.80 0.28 -17.31
N GLN A 272 1.81 0.08 -16.44
CA GLN A 272 0.46 0.57 -16.66
C GLN A 272 0.39 2.09 -16.70
N ASN A 273 1.03 2.78 -15.75
CA ASN A 273 1.00 4.24 -15.66
C ASN A 273 1.73 4.97 -16.81
N LEU A 274 2.65 4.31 -17.52
CA LEU A 274 3.31 4.87 -18.70
C LEU A 274 2.33 5.32 -19.80
N ILE A 275 1.16 4.69 -19.90
CA ILE A 275 0.15 4.98 -20.94
C ILE A 275 -0.80 6.12 -20.53
N PRO A 276 -1.54 6.03 -19.40
CA PRO A 276 -2.47 7.08 -18.99
C PRO A 276 -1.78 8.29 -18.38
N LYS A 277 -0.53 8.13 -17.89
CA LYS A 277 0.22 9.14 -17.11
C LYS A 277 -0.64 9.74 -16.00
N VAL A 278 -1.26 8.87 -15.20
CA VAL A 278 -2.12 9.26 -14.07
C VAL A 278 -1.30 10.05 -13.06
N TRP A 279 -0.05 9.64 -12.82
CA TRP A 279 0.94 10.40 -12.07
C TRP A 279 2.25 10.53 -12.85
N LEU A 280 3.04 11.56 -12.51
CA LEU A 280 4.39 11.80 -13.00
C LEU A 280 5.33 11.96 -11.81
N TYR A 281 6.50 11.34 -11.87
CA TYR A 281 7.50 11.43 -10.81
C TYR A 281 8.35 12.69 -10.95
N MET A 282 8.57 13.35 -9.81
CA MET A 282 9.30 14.60 -9.71
C MET A 282 10.28 14.51 -8.53
N ASN A 283 11.41 15.22 -8.59
CA ASN A 283 12.31 15.43 -7.44
C ASN A 283 12.85 14.16 -6.73
N TRP A 284 12.81 12.99 -7.36
CA TRP A 284 13.41 11.79 -6.78
C TRP A 284 14.94 11.93 -6.70
N PRO A 285 15.58 11.42 -5.63
CA PRO A 285 17.03 11.39 -5.55
C PRO A 285 17.61 10.54 -6.67
N LEU A 286 18.79 10.94 -7.16
CA LEU A 286 19.51 10.27 -8.25
C LEU A 286 18.66 10.11 -9.53
N PRO A 287 18.03 11.18 -10.05
CA PRO A 287 17.11 11.10 -11.17
C PRO A 287 17.77 10.60 -12.47
N GLU A 288 19.09 10.68 -12.58
CA GLU A 288 19.87 10.18 -13.69
C GLU A 288 19.94 8.64 -13.77
N ILE A 289 19.73 7.94 -12.64
CA ILE A 289 19.74 6.48 -12.60
C ILE A 289 18.32 5.96 -12.84
N THR A 290 18.06 5.49 -14.06
CA THR A 290 16.70 5.12 -14.50
C THR A 290 16.55 3.65 -14.88
N PHE A 291 15.33 3.13 -14.69
CA PHE A 291 14.86 1.83 -15.17
C PHE A 291 13.48 2.02 -15.83
N ILE A 292 13.35 1.60 -17.09
CA ILE A 292 12.14 1.86 -17.92
C ILE A 292 11.78 3.36 -17.96
N GLY A 293 12.80 4.23 -17.94
CA GLY A 293 12.60 5.69 -17.97
C GLY A 293 12.15 6.31 -16.64
N LEU A 294 12.11 5.55 -15.55
CA LEU A 294 11.74 6.04 -14.21
C LEU A 294 12.92 5.94 -13.24
N PRO A 295 13.07 6.84 -12.25
CA PRO A 295 14.15 6.78 -11.27
C PRO A 295 14.18 5.45 -10.50
N VAL A 296 15.36 4.84 -10.37
CA VAL A 296 15.50 3.56 -9.64
C VAL A 296 15.14 3.70 -8.16
N THR A 297 15.41 4.87 -7.57
CA THR A 297 15.08 5.18 -6.18
C THR A 297 13.59 5.09 -5.86
N MET A 298 12.73 5.34 -6.85
CA MET A 298 11.29 5.14 -6.73
C MET A 298 10.95 3.65 -6.53
N PHE A 299 11.55 2.74 -7.31
CA PHE A 299 11.36 1.30 -7.13
C PHE A 299 11.86 0.81 -5.76
N LEU A 300 12.92 1.41 -5.23
CA LEU A 300 13.44 1.10 -3.89
C LEU A 300 12.51 1.59 -2.76
N ALA A 301 11.65 2.58 -3.02
CA ALA A 301 10.68 3.07 -2.05
C ALA A 301 9.40 2.22 -1.99
N TRP A 302 9.11 1.39 -2.99
CA TRP A 302 7.93 0.51 -3.01
C TRP A 302 7.85 -0.47 -1.83
N PRO A 303 8.93 -1.16 -1.44
CA PRO A 303 8.95 -1.96 -0.21
C PRO A 303 8.58 -1.15 1.05
N LEU A 304 8.97 0.12 1.12
CA LEU A 304 8.66 0.98 2.26
C LEU A 304 7.16 1.28 2.34
N HIS A 305 6.51 1.51 1.18
CA HIS A 305 5.04 1.64 1.12
C HIS A 305 4.35 0.40 1.67
N TYR A 306 4.81 -0.79 1.29
CA TYR A 306 4.28 -2.05 1.82
C TYR A 306 4.45 -2.13 3.34
N ILE A 307 5.65 -1.88 3.86
CA ILE A 307 5.92 -1.92 5.31
C ILE A 307 4.98 -0.96 6.05
N GLY A 308 4.94 0.32 5.63
CA GLY A 308 4.11 1.33 6.28
C GLY A 308 2.62 0.97 6.25
N PHE A 309 2.12 0.51 5.10
CA PHE A 309 0.69 0.23 4.92
C PHE A 309 0.27 -1.03 5.67
N LEU A 310 1.06 -2.09 5.59
CA LEU A 310 0.77 -3.34 6.27
C LEU A 310 0.85 -3.17 7.79
N SER A 311 1.86 -2.47 8.30
CA SER A 311 1.97 -2.15 9.73
C SER A 311 0.81 -1.25 10.21
N LEU A 312 0.45 -0.21 9.45
CA LEU A 312 -0.69 0.64 9.81
C LEU A 312 -1.99 -0.16 9.84
N PHE A 313 -2.24 -0.97 8.81
CA PHE A 313 -3.43 -1.82 8.74
C PHE A 313 -3.51 -2.79 9.91
N ARG A 314 -2.36 -3.35 10.32
CA ARG A 314 -2.28 -4.26 11.45
C ARG A 314 -2.47 -3.61 12.80
N VAL A 315 -2.02 -2.38 13.02
CA VAL A 315 -2.28 -1.70 14.30
C VAL A 315 -3.78 -1.51 14.50
N PHE A 316 -4.50 -1.07 13.48
CA PHE A 316 -5.90 -0.67 13.60
C PHE A 316 -6.93 -1.78 13.35
N ASN A 317 -6.57 -2.85 12.64
CA ASN A 317 -7.46 -3.99 12.39
C ASN A 317 -6.90 -5.23 13.10
N ARG A 318 -7.73 -5.93 13.88
CA ARG A 318 -7.27 -7.12 14.64
C ARG A 318 -7.49 -8.39 13.84
N ASP A 319 -8.74 -8.68 13.47
CA ASP A 319 -9.11 -9.96 12.88
C ASP A 319 -8.78 -9.99 11.38
N GLU A 320 -9.00 -8.88 10.68
CA GLU A 320 -8.82 -8.71 9.23
C GLU A 320 -7.33 -8.75 8.81
N SER A 321 -6.43 -8.37 9.71
CA SER A 321 -5.01 -8.20 9.43
C SER A 321 -4.13 -9.37 9.89
N SER A 322 -4.73 -10.32 10.62
CA SER A 322 -4.07 -11.50 11.18
C SER A 322 -3.36 -12.37 10.14
N GLU A 323 -3.82 -12.32 8.89
CA GLU A 323 -3.20 -13.09 7.80
C GLU A 323 -1.93 -12.49 7.24
N ILE A 324 -1.71 -11.19 7.44
CA ILE A 324 -0.56 -10.48 6.90
C ILE A 324 0.73 -11.06 7.52
N TRP A 325 0.79 -11.16 8.86
CA TRP A 325 1.89 -11.81 9.58
C TRP A 325 1.44 -13.10 10.28
N LYS A 326 0.90 -14.06 9.54
CA LYS A 326 0.40 -15.35 10.09
C LYS A 326 1.41 -16.21 10.90
N GLY A 327 2.64 -15.73 11.14
CA GLY A 327 3.52 -16.20 12.22
C GLY A 327 2.98 -15.88 13.63
N ASP A 328 1.90 -15.09 13.72
CA ASP A 328 1.18 -14.56 14.89
C ASP A 328 0.76 -15.54 16.01
N LEU A 329 1.03 -16.85 15.93
CA LEU A 329 0.81 -17.73 17.09
C LEU A 329 1.92 -17.52 18.13
N ILE A 330 1.84 -16.40 18.84
CA ILE A 330 2.51 -16.15 20.10
C ILE A 330 1.72 -16.91 21.17
N GLU A 331 2.23 -18.05 21.63
CA GLU A 331 1.69 -18.78 22.80
C GLU A 331 2.31 -18.30 24.11
#